data_AF-H2YJC5-F1
#
_entry.id   AF-H2YJC5-F1
#
_cell.length_a   1.000
_cell.length_b   1.000
_cell.length_c   1.000
_cell.angle_alpha   90.00
_cell.angle_beta   90.00
_cell.angle_gamma   90.00
#
_symmetry.space_group_name_H-M   'P 1'
#
loop_
_entity.id
_entity.type
_entity.pdbx_description
1 polymer ?
#
loop_
_entity_poly.entity_id
_entity_poly.type
_entity_poly.pdbx_seq_one_letter_code
_entity_poly.pdbx_strand_id
1 'polypeptide(L)'
;MKEQGRNSPWGRPGAGAPLKDERGDIVKNTKGKIQYEAKGYSQAEAETIERAKQIYRDDLKEGIMQQKSIRNEEREYMRLPPGDVPSWFSKGKVGRPKRDPVTGIIVPQKRIMSDVTAQKFNSDRPRDAEKYYQDLQKMADERYRKRVEERQKIIQQEIKPFPYQVRAPWAVDA
;
A
#
# COMPACT_ATOMS: atom_id res chain seq x y z
N MET A 1 30.82 24.54 -42.56
CA MET A 1 29.72 23.80 -41.90
C MET A 1 29.81 22.34 -42.32
N LYS A 2 30.27 21.43 -41.44
CA LYS A 2 30.28 19.99 -41.75
C LYS A 2 28.95 19.38 -41.29
N GLU A 3 28.29 18.63 -42.18
CA GLU A 3 26.99 17.97 -41.94
C GLU A 3 27.10 16.95 -40.79
N GLN A 4 26.87 17.40 -39.55
CA GLN A 4 26.73 16.55 -38.37
C GLN A 4 25.32 15.91 -38.40
N GLY A 5 25.17 14.73 -39.01
CA GLY A 5 23.94 13.96 -38.78
C GLY A 5 23.47 12.97 -39.84
N ARG A 6 24.12 12.85 -41.01
CA ARG A 6 23.69 11.86 -42.02
C ARG A 6 24.35 10.49 -41.90
N ASN A 7 25.50 10.38 -41.23
CA ASN A 7 26.32 9.15 -41.26
C ASN A 7 26.80 8.68 -39.87
N SER A 8 26.01 8.91 -38.82
CA SER A 8 26.29 8.32 -37.50
C SER A 8 25.51 7.03 -37.32
N PRO A 9 26.16 5.90 -36.98
CA PRO A 9 25.46 4.61 -36.78
C PRO A 9 24.43 4.64 -35.65
N TRP A 10 24.45 5.70 -34.83
CA TRP A 10 23.56 5.89 -33.67
C TRP A 10 22.42 6.90 -33.93
N GLY A 11 22.33 7.47 -35.14
CA GLY A 11 21.29 8.44 -35.49
C GLY A 11 21.59 9.88 -35.07
N ARG A 12 20.54 10.71 -35.00
CA ARG A 12 20.65 12.14 -34.68
C ARG A 12 20.77 12.38 -33.16
N PRO A 13 21.56 13.38 -32.72
CA PRO A 13 21.56 13.83 -31.32
C PRO A 13 20.12 14.12 -30.85
N GLY A 14 19.73 13.54 -29.71
CA GLY A 14 18.36 13.65 -29.15
C GLY A 14 17.42 12.49 -29.45
N ALA A 15 17.76 11.58 -30.39
CA ALA A 15 16.99 10.36 -30.68
C ALA A 15 17.58 9.08 -30.05
N GLY A 16 18.30 9.22 -28.94
CA GLY A 16 19.02 8.12 -28.27
C GLY A 16 20.51 8.02 -28.63
N ALA A 17 21.00 8.84 -29.59
CA ALA A 17 22.42 8.94 -29.90
C ALA A 17 23.22 9.54 -28.72
N PRO A 18 24.43 9.04 -28.41
CA PRO A 18 25.29 9.61 -27.39
C PRO A 18 25.69 11.04 -27.75
N LEU A 19 25.61 11.95 -26.77
CA LEU A 19 25.99 13.35 -26.94
C LEU A 19 27.51 13.46 -27.09
N LYS A 20 27.95 14.20 -28.11
CA LYS A 20 29.36 14.41 -28.44
C LYS A 20 29.73 15.89 -28.34
N ASP A 21 30.96 16.17 -27.94
CA ASP A 21 31.54 17.52 -27.95
C ASP A 21 31.92 17.97 -29.38
N GLU A 22 32.33 19.22 -29.58
CA GLU A 22 32.79 19.78 -30.87
C GLU A 22 33.96 18.98 -31.48
N ARG A 23 34.73 18.31 -30.61
CA ARG A 23 35.85 17.43 -30.97
C ARG A 23 35.42 16.00 -31.30
N GLY A 24 34.15 15.64 -31.10
CA GLY A 24 33.57 14.34 -31.41
C GLY A 24 33.60 13.31 -30.27
N ASP A 25 34.10 13.68 -29.10
CA ASP A 25 34.21 12.81 -27.92
C ASP A 25 32.88 12.70 -27.15
N ILE A 26 32.59 11.52 -26.59
CA ILE A 26 31.35 11.27 -25.84
C ILE A 26 31.37 12.00 -24.50
N VAL A 27 30.36 12.85 -24.26
CA VAL A 27 30.20 13.59 -23.01
C VAL A 27 29.60 12.68 -21.94
N LYS A 28 30.42 12.25 -20.96
CA LYS A 28 30.05 11.26 -19.94
C LYS A 28 29.24 11.84 -18.77
N ASN A 29 29.31 13.15 -18.52
CA ASN A 29 28.65 13.81 -17.37
C ASN A 29 27.68 14.89 -17.83
N THR A 30 26.47 14.46 -18.20
CA THR A 30 25.39 15.35 -18.66
C THR A 30 24.29 15.54 -17.62
N LYS A 31 24.26 14.75 -16.54
CA LYS A 31 23.33 14.93 -15.42
C LYS A 31 23.56 16.31 -14.80
N GLY A 32 22.66 17.24 -15.09
CA GLY A 32 22.60 18.56 -14.46
C GLY A 32 23.54 19.63 -15.01
N LYS A 33 24.27 19.41 -16.11
CA LYS A 33 25.08 20.47 -16.75
C LYS A 33 24.42 21.07 -18.00
N ILE A 34 23.73 20.24 -18.80
CA ILE A 34 23.27 20.64 -20.14
C ILE A 34 22.24 21.78 -20.12
N GLN A 35 21.39 21.85 -19.10
CA GLN A 35 20.35 22.89 -19.03
C GLN A 35 20.81 24.16 -18.31
N TYR A 36 21.81 24.06 -17.43
CA TYR A 36 22.18 25.15 -16.51
C TYR A 36 23.26 26.08 -17.08
N GLU A 37 24.06 25.64 -18.05
CA GLU A 37 25.09 26.48 -18.68
C GLU A 37 24.60 27.16 -19.97
N ALA A 38 23.51 26.66 -20.59
CA ALA A 38 23.00 27.18 -21.87
C ALA A 38 22.15 28.46 -21.75
N LYS A 39 21.66 28.77 -20.55
CA LYS A 39 21.04 30.06 -20.20
C LYS A 39 21.89 30.68 -19.10
N GLY A 40 22.72 31.65 -19.45
CA GLY A 40 23.48 32.41 -18.46
C GLY A 40 22.53 33.00 -17.41
N TYR A 41 22.59 32.49 -16.20
CA TYR A 41 21.82 33.00 -15.07
C TYR A 41 22.34 34.39 -14.69
N SER A 42 21.44 35.28 -14.28
CA SER A 42 21.87 36.55 -13.67
C SER A 42 22.65 36.27 -12.37
N GLN A 43 23.54 37.17 -11.97
CA GLN A 43 24.35 37.00 -10.75
C GLN A 43 23.47 36.75 -9.51
N ALA A 44 22.33 37.43 -9.41
CA ALA A 44 21.36 37.24 -8.34
C ALA A 44 20.73 35.82 -8.33
N GLU A 45 20.51 35.25 -9.51
CA GLU A 45 19.93 33.91 -9.65
C GLU A 45 20.97 32.82 -9.33
N ALA A 46 22.24 33.04 -9.67
CA ALA A 46 23.34 32.16 -9.25
C ALA A 46 23.46 32.11 -7.71
N GLU A 47 23.42 33.27 -7.04
CA GLU A 47 23.49 33.35 -5.57
C GLU A 47 22.33 32.63 -4.87
N THR A 48 21.11 32.74 -5.39
CA THR A 48 19.95 32.04 -4.80
C THR A 48 20.06 30.53 -4.97
N ILE A 49 20.53 30.06 -6.11
CA ILE A 49 20.80 28.64 -6.38
C ILE A 49 21.89 28.11 -5.44
N GLU A 50 22.96 28.88 -5.22
CA GLU A 50 24.03 28.48 -4.30
C GLU A 50 23.54 28.38 -2.86
N ARG A 51 22.74 29.35 -2.39
CA ARG A 51 22.10 29.29 -1.06
C ARG A 51 21.18 28.06 -0.94
N ALA A 52 20.36 27.77 -1.95
CA ALA A 52 19.50 26.59 -1.95
C ALA A 52 20.30 25.29 -1.89
N LYS A 53 21.42 25.19 -2.62
CA LYS A 53 22.33 24.04 -2.55
C LYS A 53 22.95 23.87 -1.18
N GLN A 54 23.32 24.97 -0.51
CA GLN A 54 23.89 24.94 0.85
C GLN A 54 22.85 24.45 1.86
N ILE A 55 21.63 25.00 1.84
CA ILE A 55 20.52 24.57 2.71
C ILE A 55 20.26 23.08 2.53
N TYR A 56 20.08 22.63 1.28
CA TYR A 56 19.82 21.21 1.01
C TYR A 56 20.97 20.31 1.48
N ARG A 57 22.22 20.75 1.34
CA ARG A 57 23.38 20.01 1.84
C ARG A 57 23.35 19.88 3.35
N ASP A 58 22.97 20.93 4.07
CA ASP A 58 22.94 20.93 5.52
C ASP A 58 21.75 20.10 6.04
N ASP A 59 20.57 20.19 5.43
CA ASP A 59 19.42 19.32 5.72
C ASP A 59 19.80 17.83 5.57
N LEU A 60 20.53 17.49 4.49
CA LEU A 60 21.02 16.12 4.28
C LEU A 60 21.98 15.67 5.38
N LYS A 61 22.89 16.55 5.84
CA LYS A 61 23.80 16.23 6.94
C LYS A 61 23.03 15.99 8.24
N GLU A 62 22.05 16.84 8.55
CA GLU A 62 21.20 16.69 9.73
C GLU A 62 20.45 15.36 9.69
N GLY A 63 19.83 15.03 8.54
CA GLY A 63 19.17 13.74 8.35
C GLY A 63 20.10 12.54 8.57
N ILE A 64 21.35 12.61 8.07
CA ILE A 64 22.35 11.56 8.29
C ILE A 64 22.73 11.45 9.78
N MET A 65 22.89 12.58 10.47
CA MET A 65 23.23 12.58 11.90
C MET A 65 22.09 11.98 12.74
N GLN A 66 20.85 12.38 12.48
CA GLN A 66 19.67 11.82 13.15
C GLN A 66 19.54 10.31 12.88
N GLN A 67 19.76 9.87 11.64
CA GLN A 67 19.71 8.43 11.33
C GLN A 67 20.82 7.66 12.06
N LYS A 68 22.02 8.24 12.19
CA LYS A 68 23.12 7.63 12.95
C LYS A 68 22.81 7.56 14.45
N SER A 69 22.21 8.60 15.04
CA SER A 69 21.85 8.58 16.46
C SER A 69 20.78 7.51 16.74
N ILE A 70 19.73 7.45 15.91
CA ILE A 70 18.68 6.41 16.02
C ILE A 70 19.29 5.01 15.93
N ARG A 71 20.14 4.75 14.93
CA ARG A 71 20.78 3.42 14.77
C ARG A 71 21.66 3.06 15.97
N ASN A 72 22.38 4.03 16.54
CA ASN A 72 23.20 3.79 17.72
C ASN A 72 22.33 3.49 18.95
N GLU A 73 21.24 4.23 19.15
CA GLU A 73 20.27 3.98 20.24
C GLU A 73 19.61 2.60 20.11
N GLU A 74 19.22 2.21 18.89
CA GLU A 74 18.70 0.87 18.60
C GLU A 74 19.75 -0.20 18.92
N ARG A 75 21.00 0.00 18.51
CA ARG A 75 22.08 -0.95 18.78
C ARG A 75 22.36 -1.10 20.27
N GLU A 76 22.42 0.00 21.01
CA GLU A 76 22.57 -0.01 22.47
C GLU A 76 21.38 -0.69 23.14
N TYR A 77 20.16 -0.45 22.64
CA TYR A 77 18.97 -1.14 23.12
C TYR A 77 19.01 -2.66 22.90
N MET A 78 19.51 -3.10 21.75
CA MET A 78 19.68 -4.53 21.43
C MET A 78 20.83 -5.18 22.23
N ARG A 79 21.81 -4.40 22.67
CA ARG A 79 22.93 -4.85 23.52
C ARG A 79 22.54 -5.02 24.99
N LEU A 80 21.55 -4.26 25.46
CA LEU A 80 21.01 -4.47 26.80
C LEU A 80 20.51 -5.93 26.89
N PRO A 81 20.75 -6.63 28.01
CA PRO A 81 20.15 -7.94 28.22
C PRO A 81 18.63 -7.82 28.04
N PRO A 82 17.94 -8.85 27.51
CA PRO A 82 16.50 -8.81 27.32
C PRO A 82 15.83 -8.58 28.67
N GLY A 83 15.61 -7.32 29.00
CA GLY A 83 15.00 -6.91 30.25
C GLY A 83 13.54 -7.27 30.21
N ASP A 84 13.03 -7.72 31.35
CA ASP A 84 11.62 -7.98 31.60
C ASP A 84 10.74 -6.92 30.93
N VAL A 85 9.71 -7.38 30.21
CA VAL A 85 8.67 -6.58 29.53
C VAL A 85 8.18 -5.37 30.39
N PRO A 86 8.05 -5.48 31.73
CA PRO A 86 7.86 -4.34 32.64
C PRO A 86 8.77 -3.12 32.42
N SER A 87 10.06 -3.32 32.10
CA SER A 87 11.01 -2.21 31.89
C SER A 87 10.68 -1.38 30.65
N TRP A 88 10.05 -1.99 29.64
CA TRP A 88 9.61 -1.31 28.41
C TRP A 88 8.41 -0.40 28.67
N PHE A 89 7.51 -0.80 29.59
CA PHE A 89 6.39 0.02 30.06
C PHE A 89 6.87 1.21 30.91
N SER A 90 7.88 1.00 31.75
CA SER A 90 8.47 2.07 32.57
C SER A 90 9.16 3.14 31.73
N LYS A 91 9.90 2.74 30.68
CA LYS A 91 10.61 3.66 29.76
C LYS A 91 9.72 4.39 28.76
N GLY A 92 8.41 4.09 28.70
CA GLY A 92 7.47 4.78 27.82
C GLY A 92 7.68 4.52 26.31
N LYS A 93 8.46 3.50 25.96
CA LYS A 93 8.73 3.12 24.55
C LYS A 93 7.48 2.62 23.83
N VAL A 94 6.52 2.08 24.58
CA VAL A 94 5.17 1.75 24.09
C VAL A 94 4.16 2.66 24.76
N GLY A 95 3.13 3.06 24.01
CA GLY A 95 2.04 3.87 24.54
C GLY A 95 1.36 3.16 25.71
N ARG A 96 1.24 3.84 26.84
CA ARG A 96 0.51 3.31 28.01
C ARG A 96 -1.00 3.35 27.70
N PRO A 97 -1.77 2.29 27.99
CA PRO A 97 -3.21 2.35 27.89
C PRO A 97 -3.74 3.46 28.83
N LYS A 98 -4.60 4.35 28.33
CA LYS A 98 -5.29 5.32 29.21
C LYS A 98 -6.19 4.53 30.14
N ARG A 99 -6.11 4.85 31.42
CA ARG A 99 -7.01 4.36 32.44
C ARG A 99 -7.96 5.48 32.83
N ASP A 100 -9.20 5.12 33.10
CA ASP A 100 -10.15 6.03 33.73
C ASP A 100 -9.61 6.42 35.11
N PRO A 101 -9.49 7.72 35.44
CA PRO A 101 -8.93 8.18 36.70
C PRO A 101 -9.68 7.69 37.93
N VAL A 102 -10.98 7.38 37.83
CA VAL A 102 -11.79 6.97 38.99
C VAL A 102 -11.81 5.46 39.15
N THR A 103 -12.01 4.71 38.07
CA THR A 103 -12.18 3.25 38.13
C THR A 103 -10.88 2.48 37.90
N GLY A 104 -9.84 3.12 37.35
CA GLY A 104 -8.59 2.46 36.97
C GLY A 104 -8.74 1.47 35.80
N ILE A 105 -9.95 1.34 35.24
CA ILE A 105 -10.24 0.45 34.11
C ILE A 105 -9.57 1.02 32.86
N ILE A 106 -9.01 0.14 32.04
CA ILE A 106 -8.38 0.51 30.78
C ILE A 106 -9.48 0.96 29.80
N VAL A 107 -9.41 2.23 29.38
CA VAL A 107 -10.34 2.80 28.40
C VAL A 107 -9.93 2.33 27.01
N PRO A 108 -10.87 1.83 26.19
CA PRO A 108 -10.58 1.47 24.81
C PRO A 108 -10.11 2.70 24.05
N GLN A 109 -8.87 2.68 23.55
CA GLN A 109 -8.32 3.73 22.72
C GLN A 109 -8.41 3.35 21.25
N LYS A 110 -8.78 4.31 20.41
CA LYS A 110 -8.62 4.17 18.96
C LYS A 110 -7.13 4.14 18.63
N ARG A 111 -6.67 2.99 18.12
CA ARG A 111 -5.31 2.87 17.59
C ARG A 111 -5.22 3.64 16.27
N ILE A 112 -4.22 4.49 16.12
CA ILE A 112 -3.89 5.07 14.81
C ILE A 112 -3.14 3.97 14.08
N MET A 113 -3.85 3.27 13.19
CA MET A 113 -3.31 2.20 12.37
C MET A 113 -3.02 2.74 10.97
N SER A 114 -2.04 2.17 10.27
CA SER A 114 -1.85 2.46 8.84
C SER A 114 -2.94 1.79 8.03
N ASP A 115 -3.25 2.32 6.84
CA ASP A 115 -4.33 1.82 5.96
C ASP A 115 -4.22 0.31 5.70
N VAL A 116 -3.01 -0.19 5.46
CA VAL A 116 -2.75 -1.63 5.23
C VAL A 116 -3.12 -2.46 6.47
N THR A 117 -2.75 -1.98 7.66
CA THR A 117 -3.09 -2.68 8.90
C THR A 117 -4.58 -2.59 9.20
N ALA A 118 -5.23 -1.46 8.91
CA ALA A 118 -6.68 -1.32 9.08
C ALA A 118 -7.46 -2.29 8.17
N GLN A 119 -7.04 -2.40 6.91
CA GLN A 119 -7.63 -3.31 5.93
C GLN A 119 -7.45 -4.78 6.34
N LYS A 120 -6.24 -5.17 6.77
CA LYS A 120 -5.98 -6.56 7.20
C LYS A 120 -6.71 -6.98 8.46
N PHE A 121 -6.86 -6.07 9.42
CA PHE A 121 -7.56 -6.37 10.67
C PHE A 121 -9.07 -6.19 10.57
N ASN A 122 -9.60 -5.78 9.41
CA ASN A 122 -11.02 -5.51 9.17
C ASN A 122 -11.62 -4.64 10.28
N SER A 123 -10.85 -3.65 10.74
CA SER A 123 -11.22 -2.76 11.84
C SER A 123 -12.29 -1.73 11.46
N ASP A 124 -12.73 -1.74 10.21
CA ASP A 124 -13.91 -1.05 9.71
C ASP A 124 -15.18 -1.74 10.21
N ARG A 125 -15.35 -1.80 11.53
CA ARG A 125 -16.70 -1.98 12.07
C ARG A 125 -17.52 -0.77 11.61
N PRO A 126 -18.70 -0.97 11.00
CA PRO A 126 -19.55 0.14 10.63
C PRO A 126 -19.84 0.99 11.86
N ARG A 127 -19.69 2.31 11.71
CA ARG A 127 -19.85 3.27 12.81
C ARG A 127 -21.26 3.24 13.42
N ASP A 128 -22.24 2.79 12.64
CA ASP A 128 -23.65 2.69 13.01
C ASP A 128 -24.02 1.22 13.28
N ALA A 129 -24.02 0.84 14.56
CA ALA A 129 -24.30 -0.53 14.99
C ALA A 129 -25.70 -1.04 14.57
N GLU A 130 -26.68 -0.15 14.51
CA GLU A 130 -28.07 -0.47 14.13
C GLU A 130 -28.20 -0.89 12.66
N LYS A 131 -27.55 -0.16 11.76
CA LYS A 131 -27.55 -0.48 10.31
C LYS A 131 -26.88 -1.82 10.05
N TYR A 132 -25.77 -2.07 10.74
CA TYR A 132 -25.05 -3.35 10.65
C TYR A 132 -25.91 -4.53 11.09
N TYR A 133 -26.65 -4.35 12.19
CA TYR A 133 -27.57 -5.37 12.68
C TYR A 133 -28.68 -5.66 11.67
N GLN A 134 -29.28 -4.61 11.09
CA GLN A 134 -30.30 -4.75 10.05
C GLN A 134 -29.78 -5.48 8.81
N ASP A 135 -28.57 -5.14 8.35
CA ASP A 135 -27.93 -5.80 7.20
C ASP A 135 -27.66 -7.28 7.49
N LEU A 136 -27.17 -7.62 8.69
CA LEU A 136 -26.96 -9.01 9.10
C LEU A 136 -28.27 -9.80 9.13
N GLN A 137 -29.34 -9.20 9.64
CA GLN A 137 -30.67 -9.83 9.69
C GLN A 137 -31.20 -10.08 8.27
N LYS A 138 -31.07 -9.10 7.38
CA LYS A 138 -31.44 -9.24 5.97
C LYS A 138 -30.66 -10.37 5.27
N MET A 139 -29.35 -10.45 5.49
CA MET A 139 -28.52 -11.53 4.94
C MET A 139 -28.90 -12.91 5.49
N ALA A 140 -29.32 -12.99 6.76
CA ALA A 140 -29.79 -14.24 7.36
C ALA A 140 -31.10 -14.70 6.74
N ASP A 141 -32.04 -13.78 6.53
CA ASP A 141 -33.33 -14.06 5.88
C ASP A 141 -33.16 -14.52 4.44
N GLU A 142 -32.27 -13.89 3.68
CA GLU A 142 -31.95 -14.30 2.30
C GLU A 142 -31.38 -15.73 2.24
N ARG A 143 -30.47 -16.09 3.16
CA ARG A 143 -29.95 -17.45 3.26
C ARG A 143 -31.04 -18.46 3.64
N TYR A 144 -31.96 -18.07 4.52
CA TYR A 144 -33.08 -18.92 4.88
C TYR A 144 -34.00 -19.18 3.68
N ARG A 145 -34.38 -18.11 2.95
CA ARG A 145 -35.21 -18.21 1.73
C ARG A 145 -34.58 -19.12 0.69
N LYS A 146 -33.29 -18.94 0.39
CA LYS A 146 -32.56 -19.80 -0.55
C LYS A 146 -32.63 -21.28 -0.16
N ARG A 147 -32.40 -21.60 1.12
CA ARG A 147 -32.48 -23.00 1.61
C ARG A 147 -33.88 -23.58 1.47
N VAL A 148 -34.92 -22.79 1.74
CA VAL A 148 -36.32 -23.23 1.57
C VAL A 148 -36.64 -23.48 0.10
N GLU A 149 -36.25 -22.58 -0.79
CA GLU A 149 -36.43 -22.73 -2.24
C GLU A 149 -35.68 -23.96 -2.79
N GLU A 150 -34.44 -24.18 -2.37
CA GLU A 150 -33.65 -25.37 -2.72
C GLU A 150 -34.36 -26.64 -2.25
N ARG A 151 -34.84 -26.65 -1.00
CA ARG A 151 -35.59 -27.79 -0.45
C ARG A 151 -36.88 -28.06 -1.24
N GLN A 152 -37.60 -27.02 -1.64
CA GLN A 152 -38.79 -27.15 -2.49
C GLN A 152 -38.45 -27.71 -3.87
N LYS A 153 -37.36 -27.25 -4.49
CA LYS A 153 -36.89 -27.78 -5.78
C LYS A 153 -36.54 -29.27 -5.70
N ILE A 154 -35.90 -29.71 -4.62
CA ILE A 154 -35.59 -31.13 -4.39
C ILE A 154 -36.88 -31.94 -4.31
N ILE A 155 -37.84 -31.52 -3.48
CA ILE A 155 -39.14 -32.20 -3.34
C ILE A 155 -39.89 -32.27 -4.67
N GLN A 156 -39.89 -31.19 -5.46
CA GLN A 156 -40.53 -31.18 -6.78
C GLN A 156 -39.84 -32.11 -7.79
N GLN A 157 -38.52 -32.28 -7.68
CA GLN A 157 -37.78 -33.23 -8.52
C GLN A 157 -38.07 -34.68 -8.12
N GLU A 158 -38.21 -34.97 -6.81
CA GLU A 158 -38.58 -36.29 -6.29
C GLU A 158 -40.03 -36.69 -6.64
N ILE A 159 -40.96 -35.73 -6.78
CA ILE A 159 -42.37 -35.98 -7.12
C ILE A 159 -42.60 -36.23 -8.62
N LYS A 160 -41.60 -36.07 -9.50
CA LYS A 160 -41.78 -36.41 -10.93
C LYS A 160 -42.14 -37.90 -11.05
N PRO A 161 -43.37 -38.26 -11.45
CA PRO A 161 -43.73 -39.65 -11.59
C PRO A 161 -42.86 -40.24 -12.71
N PHE A 162 -42.18 -41.34 -12.42
CA PHE A 162 -41.51 -42.09 -13.46
C PHE A 162 -42.53 -42.47 -14.56
N PRO A 163 -42.26 -42.17 -15.84
CA PRO A 163 -43.16 -42.51 -16.92
C PRO A 163 -42.96 -43.98 -17.31
N TYR A 164 -43.29 -44.91 -16.42
CA TYR A 164 -43.52 -46.29 -16.82
C TYR A 164 -45.01 -46.55 -16.82
N GLN A 165 -45.61 -46.52 -18.01
CA GLN A 165 -46.85 -47.23 -18.24
C GLN A 165 -46.54 -48.72 -18.06
N VAL A 166 -46.99 -49.30 -16.95
CA VAL A 166 -46.94 -50.75 -16.74
C VAL A 166 -47.95 -51.37 -17.70
N ARG A 167 -47.54 -51.68 -18.93
CA ARG A 167 -48.36 -52.52 -19.82
C ARG A 167 -48.24 -53.94 -19.29
N ALA A 168 -49.28 -54.40 -18.60
CA ALA A 168 -49.31 -55.74 -18.03
C ALA A 168 -49.15 -56.78 -19.17
N PRO A 169 -48.33 -57.84 -18.99
CA PRO A 169 -47.97 -58.78 -20.06
C PRO A 169 -49.15 -59.63 -20.60
N TRP A 170 -50.36 -59.47 -20.04
CA TRP A 170 -51.58 -60.17 -20.45
C TRP A 170 -52.57 -59.27 -21.21
N ALA A 171 -52.28 -57.99 -21.42
CA ALA A 171 -53.10 -57.11 -22.26
C ALA A 171 -52.87 -57.47 -23.73
N VAL A 172 -53.56 -58.51 -24.19
CA VAL A 172 -53.70 -58.85 -25.62
C VAL A 172 -54.71 -57.87 -26.21
N ASP A 173 -54.28 -57.12 -27.21
CA ASP A 173 -55.12 -56.21 -27.98
C ASP A 173 -56.22 -57.03 -28.69
N ALA A 174 -57.48 -56.69 -28.44
CA ALA A 174 -58.67 -57.25 -29.10
C ALA A 174 -59.16 -56.32 -30.21
#